data_AF-A0A3M1JES5-F1
#
_entry.id   AF-A0A3M1JES5-F1
#
_cell.length_a   1.000
_cell.length_b   1.000
_cell.length_c   1.000
_cell.angle_alpha   90.00
_cell.angle_beta   90.00
_cell.angle_gamma   90.00
#
_symmetry.space_group_name_H-M   'P 1'
#
loop_
_entity.id
_entity.type
_entity.pdbx_description
1 polymer ?
#
loop_
_entity_poly.entity_id
_entity_poly.type
_entity_poly.pdbx_seq_one_letter_code
_entity_poly.pdbx_strand_id
1 'polypeptide(L)'
;MPELEMIILVGVTFLLAGTVKGIIGLGLPVISLAILAPTIGLKQAMAVMIIPCFITNIWQAFTGGNLTRIVKRVWPLLLTSIATIWLGVTLLAGLDTRLLTAFFGLLLSLYSGFSLARPQ
;
A
#
# COMPACT_ATOMS: atom_id res chain seq x y z
N MET A 1 -2.61 -13.08 19.17
CA MET A 1 -2.59 -11.73 19.76
C MET A 1 -3.97 -11.46 20.32
N PRO A 2 -4.11 -11.00 21.57
CA PRO A 2 -5.37 -10.45 22.06
C PRO A 2 -5.84 -9.30 21.16
N GLU A 3 -7.16 -9.13 21.03
CA GLU A 3 -7.78 -8.19 20.08
C GLU A 3 -7.30 -6.74 20.28
N LEU A 4 -7.07 -6.34 21.54
CA LEU A 4 -6.58 -5.02 21.89
C LEU A 4 -5.18 -4.75 21.32
N GLU A 5 -4.26 -5.72 21.39
CA GLU A 5 -2.92 -5.57 20.82
C GLU A 5 -2.96 -5.38 19.30
N MET A 6 -3.85 -6.10 18.61
CA MET A 6 -4.00 -5.97 17.16
C MET A 6 -4.51 -4.59 16.78
N ILE A 7 -5.52 -4.07 17.50
CA ILE A 7 -6.06 -2.73 17.24
C ILE A 7 -4.99 -1.66 17.48
N ILE A 8 -4.22 -1.78 18.58
CA ILE A 8 -3.12 -0.84 18.88
C ILE A 8 -2.06 -0.89 17.78
N LEU A 9 -1.64 -2.09 17.38
CA LEU A 9 -0.63 -2.28 16.32
C LEU A 9 -1.07 -1.64 15.00
N VAL A 10 -2.30 -1.92 14.55
CA VAL A 10 -2.86 -1.36 13.32
C VAL A 10 -3.00 0.16 13.43
N GLY A 11 -3.51 0.65 14.57
CA GLY A 11 -3.69 2.08 14.83
C GLY A 11 -2.37 2.85 14.77
N VAL A 12 -1.34 2.40 15.49
CA VAL A 12 0.00 3.01 15.46
C VAL A 12 0.60 2.94 14.06
N THR A 13 0.46 1.81 13.38
CA THR A 13 0.98 1.64 12.03
C THR A 13 0.36 2.64 11.06
N PHE A 14 -0.97 2.79 11.05
CA PHE A 14 -1.63 3.74 10.17
C PHE A 14 -1.41 5.19 10.58
N LEU A 15 -1.21 5.48 11.86
CA LEU A 15 -0.82 6.82 12.30
C LEU A 15 0.55 7.19 11.73
N LEU A 16 1.55 6.32 11.88
CA LEU A 16 2.89 6.54 11.32
C LEU A 16 2.87 6.64 9.79
N ALA A 17 2.27 5.66 9.13
CA ALA A 17 2.20 5.60 7.67
C ALA A 17 1.37 6.75 7.07
N GLY A 18 0.32 7.18 7.77
CA GLY A 18 -0.50 8.33 7.45
C GLY A 18 0.25 9.65 7.60
N THR A 19 1.02 9.84 8.68
CA THR A 19 1.89 11.01 8.86
C THR A 19 2.91 11.12 7.74
N VAL A 20 3.58 10.02 7.39
CA VAL A 20 4.55 10.03 6.28
C VAL A 20 3.86 10.31 4.95
N LYS A 21 2.70 9.71 4.68
CA LYS A 21 1.87 10.05 3.51
C LYS A 21 1.49 11.53 3.49
N GLY A 22 1.21 12.14 4.64
CA GLY A 22 0.90 13.57 4.73
C GLY A 22 2.08 14.46 4.38
N ILE A 23 3.30 14.06 4.77
CA ILE A 23 4.53 14.82 4.52
C ILE A 23 5.00 14.66 3.06
N ILE A 24 5.07 13.42 2.56
CA ILE A 24 5.70 13.08 1.27
C ILE A 24 4.67 12.91 0.15
N GLY A 25 3.38 12.78 0.48
CA GLY A 25 2.30 12.50 -0.49
C GLY A 25 2.18 11.03 -0.90
N LEU A 26 3.13 10.18 -0.50
CA LEU A 26 3.18 8.75 -0.80
C LEU A 26 3.61 7.93 0.44
N GLY A 27 3.41 6.62 0.41
CA GLY A 27 4.02 5.72 1.40
C GLY A 27 3.08 4.98 2.34
N LEU A 28 1.77 5.30 2.39
CA LEU A 28 0.83 4.59 3.26
C LEU A 28 0.87 3.06 3.04
N PRO A 29 0.73 2.51 1.80
CA PRO A 29 0.83 1.07 1.60
C PRO A 29 2.20 0.51 1.93
N VAL A 30 3.27 1.20 1.55
CA VAL A 30 4.66 0.74 1.71
C VAL A 30 5.00 0.55 3.19
N ILE A 31 4.75 1.58 4.00
CA ILE A 31 5.05 1.57 5.43
C ILE A 31 4.11 0.62 6.18
N SER A 32 2.81 0.65 5.86
CA SER A 32 1.85 -0.22 6.52
C SER A 32 2.15 -1.70 6.28
N LEU A 33 2.47 -2.08 5.04
CA LEU A 33 2.78 -3.47 4.72
C LEU A 33 4.16 -3.89 5.24
N ALA A 34 5.14 -2.98 5.31
CA ALA A 34 6.44 -3.28 5.92
C ALA A 34 6.31 -3.65 7.40
N ILE A 35 5.37 -3.03 8.12
CA ILE A 35 5.15 -3.27 9.56
C ILE A 35 4.14 -4.41 9.80
N LEU A 36 3.04 -4.46 9.04
CA LEU A 36 1.95 -5.41 9.28
C LEU A 36 2.18 -6.79 8.63
N ALA A 37 2.84 -6.85 7.47
CA ALA A 37 3.02 -8.14 6.80
C ALA A 37 3.83 -9.17 7.63
N PRO A 38 4.90 -8.78 8.34
CA PRO A 38 5.63 -9.71 9.22
C PRO A 38 4.86 -10.13 10.47
N THR A 39 3.89 -9.32 10.93
CA THR A 39 3.20 -9.51 12.20
C THR A 39 1.90 -10.31 12.05
N ILE A 40 1.06 -9.92 11.10
CA ILE A 40 -0.27 -10.51 10.89
C ILE A 40 -0.40 -11.27 9.56
N GLY A 41 0.67 -11.29 8.75
CA GLY A 41 0.71 -11.92 7.44
C GLY A 41 0.41 -10.94 6.30
N LEU A 42 1.03 -11.18 5.14
CA LEU A 42 0.93 -10.28 3.97
C LEU A 42 -0.52 -10.10 3.49
N LYS A 43 -1.27 -11.20 3.37
CA LYS A 43 -2.66 -11.16 2.87
C LYS A 43 -3.58 -10.39 3.82
N GLN A 44 -3.46 -10.62 5.13
CA GLN A 44 -4.22 -9.90 6.15
C GLN A 44 -3.84 -8.41 6.20
N ALA A 45 -2.54 -8.10 6.18
CA ALA A 45 -2.04 -6.73 6.15
C ALA A 45 -2.58 -5.94 4.95
N MET A 46 -2.60 -6.56 3.77
CA MET A 46 -3.18 -5.95 2.57
C MET A 46 -4.68 -5.69 2.74
N ALA A 47 -5.43 -6.67 3.26
CA ALA A 47 -6.88 -6.53 3.44
C ALA A 47 -7.25 -5.34 4.34
N VAL A 48 -6.55 -5.18 5.47
CA VAL A 48 -6.81 -4.08 6.42
C VAL A 48 -6.36 -2.72 5.85
N MET A 49 -5.26 -2.68 5.08
CA MET A 49 -4.69 -1.46 4.51
C MET A 49 -5.46 -0.91 3.30
N ILE A 50 -6.08 -1.78 2.49
CA ILE A 50 -6.79 -1.35 1.27
C ILE A 50 -7.91 -0.36 1.57
N ILE A 51 -8.70 -0.59 2.62
CA ILE A 51 -9.85 0.26 2.97
C ILE A 51 -9.44 1.71 3.24
N PRO A 52 -8.57 2.02 4.22
CA PRO A 52 -8.17 3.40 4.50
C PRO A 52 -7.37 4.02 3.34
N CYS A 53 -6.56 3.24 2.64
CA CYS A 53 -5.82 3.72 1.48
C CYS A 53 -6.77 4.19 0.36
N PHE A 54 -7.77 3.37 0.04
CA PHE A 54 -8.76 3.69 -0.97
C PHE A 54 -9.58 4.92 -0.58
N ILE A 55 -10.11 4.97 0.65
CA ILE A 55 -10.91 6.10 1.14
C ILE A 55 -10.12 7.40 1.06
N THR A 56 -8.89 7.42 1.59
CA THR A 56 -8.08 8.65 1.60
C THR A 56 -7.67 9.09 0.20
N ASN A 57 -7.33 8.15 -0.70
CA ASN A 57 -6.98 8.48 -2.09
C ASN A 57 -8.17 9.04 -2.87
N ILE A 58 -9.36 8.46 -2.72
CA ILE A 58 -10.57 8.94 -3.38
C ILE A 58 -10.96 10.33 -2.85
N TRP A 59 -10.91 10.51 -1.53
CA TRP A 59 -11.15 11.82 -0.92
C TRP A 59 -10.18 12.88 -1.46
N GLN A 60 -8.89 12.57 -1.52
CA GLN A 60 -7.86 13.46 -2.08
C GLN A 60 -8.10 13.76 -3.57
N ALA A 61 -8.54 12.76 -4.34
CA ALA A 61 -8.83 12.93 -5.76
C ALA A 61 -9.97 13.93 -6.01
N PHE A 62 -11.02 13.92 -5.18
CA PHE A 62 -12.14 14.86 -5.29
C PHE A 62 -11.81 16.24 -4.70
N THR A 63 -11.09 16.31 -3.60
CA THR A 63 -10.77 17.59 -2.92
C THR A 63 -9.61 18.35 -3.58
N GLY A 64 -8.75 17.68 -4.36
CA GLY A 64 -7.57 18.30 -4.99
C GLY A 64 -7.85 19.12 -6.26
N GLY A 65 -9.10 19.23 -6.73
CA GLY A 65 -9.52 20.09 -7.85
C GLY A 65 -9.00 19.75 -9.25
N ASN A 66 -8.09 18.77 -9.38
CA ASN A 66 -7.40 18.43 -10.63
C ASN A 66 -7.78 17.06 -11.20
N LEU A 67 -8.88 16.45 -10.71
CA LEU A 67 -9.27 15.08 -11.04
C LEU A 67 -9.29 14.81 -12.55
N THR A 68 -9.99 15.63 -13.32
CA THR A 68 -10.13 15.46 -14.78
C THR A 68 -8.79 15.53 -15.50
N ARG A 69 -7.90 16.45 -15.09
CA ARG A 69 -6.57 16.60 -15.69
C ARG A 69 -5.68 15.40 -15.38
N ILE A 70 -5.73 14.90 -14.14
CA ILE A 70 -4.99 13.72 -13.70
C ILE A 70 -5.49 12.50 -14.48
N VAL A 71 -6.78 12.23 -14.49
CA VAL A 71 -7.38 11.08 -15.20
C VAL A 71 -7.02 11.10 -16.68
N LYS A 72 -7.13 12.24 -17.38
CA LYS A 72 -6.72 12.36 -18.79
C LYS A 72 -5.23 12.09 -19.02
N ARG A 73 -4.36 12.30 -18.02
CA ARG A 73 -2.92 12.01 -18.11
C ARG A 73 -2.61 10.55 -17.80
N VAL A 74 -3.29 9.96 -16.81
CA VAL A 74 -2.98 8.61 -16.29
C VAL A 74 -3.96 7.53 -16.75
N TRP A 75 -4.92 7.83 -17.63
CA TRP A 75 -5.90 6.84 -18.11
C TRP A 75 -5.28 5.53 -18.66
N PRO A 76 -4.12 5.51 -19.36
CA PRO A 76 -3.56 4.24 -19.83
C PRO A 76 -3.10 3.38 -18.64
N LEU A 77 -2.54 4.02 -17.61
CA LEU A 77 -2.15 3.36 -16.37
C LEU A 77 -3.38 2.82 -15.62
N LEU A 78 -4.47 3.60 -15.56
CA LEU A 78 -5.71 3.15 -14.89
C LEU A 78 -6.32 1.95 -15.61
N LEU A 79 -6.43 1.98 -16.93
CA LEU A 79 -7.00 0.86 -17.70
C LEU A 79 -6.15 -0.40 -17.59
N THR A 80 -4.82 -0.28 -17.74
CA THR A 80 -3.91 -1.42 -17.59
C THR A 80 -3.93 -1.97 -16.17
N SER A 81 -4.03 -1.11 -15.15
CA SER A 81 -4.20 -1.54 -13.77
C SER A 81 -5.51 -2.31 -13.59
N ILE A 82 -6.64 -1.78 -14.06
CA ILE A 82 -7.95 -2.46 -13.97
C ILE A 82 -7.90 -3.84 -14.65
N ALA A 83 -7.31 -3.92 -15.85
CA ALA A 83 -7.19 -5.17 -16.57
C ALA A 83 -6.32 -6.19 -15.83
N THR A 84 -5.24 -5.75 -15.19
CA THR A 84 -4.26 -6.63 -14.52
C THR A 84 -4.59 -6.94 -13.06
N ILE A 85 -5.55 -6.23 -12.43
CA ILE A 85 -5.98 -6.52 -11.05
C ILE A 85 -6.45 -7.97 -10.90
N TRP A 86 -7.22 -8.51 -11.86
CA TRP A 86 -7.69 -9.90 -11.81
C TRP A 86 -6.53 -10.89 -11.79
N LEU A 87 -5.51 -10.65 -12.62
CA LEU A 87 -4.29 -11.44 -12.62
C LEU A 87 -3.54 -11.30 -11.29
N GLY A 88 -3.37 -10.08 -10.78
CA GLY A 88 -2.70 -9.83 -9.51
C GLY A 88 -3.37 -10.51 -8.33
N VAL A 89 -4.70 -10.42 -8.23
CA VAL A 89 -5.50 -11.04 -7.17
C VAL A 89 -5.49 -12.56 -7.26
N THR A 90 -5.60 -13.13 -8.47
CA THR A 90 -5.53 -14.59 -8.66
C THR A 90 -4.16 -15.15 -8.28
N LEU A 91 -3.08 -14.47 -8.66
CA LEU A 91 -1.72 -14.83 -8.22
C LEU A 91 -1.57 -14.68 -6.70
N LEU A 92 -2.05 -13.59 -6.11
CA LEU A 92 -1.99 -13.38 -4.66
C LEU A 92 -2.77 -14.45 -3.88
N ALA A 93 -3.90 -14.91 -4.41
CA ALA A 93 -4.71 -15.95 -3.81
C ALA A 93 -4.07 -17.34 -3.95
N GLY A 94 -3.56 -17.68 -5.15
CA GLY A 94 -3.08 -19.02 -5.49
C GLY A 94 -1.62 -19.32 -5.20
N LEU A 95 -0.75 -18.30 -5.09
CA LEU A 95 0.68 -18.52 -4.81
C LEU A 95 0.96 -18.74 -3.32
N ASP A 96 2.08 -19.43 -3.07
CA ASP A 96 2.61 -19.63 -1.72
C ASP A 96 2.88 -18.29 -1.04
N THR A 97 2.31 -18.11 0.13
CA THR A 97 2.48 -16.90 0.95
C THR A 97 3.95 -16.60 1.26
N ARG A 98 4.80 -17.61 1.45
CA ARG A 98 6.24 -17.43 1.68
C ARG A 98 6.94 -16.82 0.47
N LEU A 99 6.61 -17.27 -0.74
CA LEU A 99 7.16 -16.71 -1.97
C LEU A 99 6.71 -15.25 -2.14
N LEU A 100 5.43 -14.98 -1.93
CA LEU A 100 4.87 -13.63 -1.99
C LEU A 100 5.52 -12.69 -0.96
N THR A 101 5.68 -13.14 0.29
CA THR A 101 6.33 -12.36 1.35
C THR A 101 7.81 -12.14 1.06
N ALA A 102 8.54 -13.15 0.56
CA ALA A 102 9.95 -13.00 0.20
C ALA A 102 10.14 -12.01 -0.95
N PHE A 103 9.32 -12.13 -2.00
CA PHE A 103 9.34 -11.20 -3.13
C PHE A 103 8.98 -9.78 -2.70
N PHE A 104 7.94 -9.63 -1.87
CA PHE A 104 7.55 -8.33 -1.32
C PHE A 104 8.67 -7.71 -0.47
N GLY A 105 9.31 -8.50 0.40
CA GLY A 105 10.45 -8.06 1.20
C GLY A 105 11.65 -7.62 0.36
N LEU A 106 11.93 -8.33 -0.75
CA LEU A 106 12.95 -7.93 -1.72
C LEU A 106 12.60 -6.58 -2.36
N LEU A 107 11.37 -6.40 -2.83
CA LEU A 107 10.92 -5.13 -3.41
C LEU A 107 11.05 -3.96 -2.42
N LEU A 108 10.67 -4.17 -1.16
CA LEU A 108 10.83 -3.16 -0.11
C LEU A 108 12.31 -2.83 0.12
N SER A 109 13.16 -3.85 0.21
CA SER A 109 14.60 -3.65 0.44
C SER A 109 15.25 -2.86 -0.71
N LEU A 110 14.90 -3.18 -1.95
CA LEU A 110 15.36 -2.45 -3.14
C LEU A 110 14.85 -1.01 -3.15
N TYR A 111 13.56 -0.81 -2.87
CA TYR A 111 12.96 0.52 -2.82
C TYR A 111 13.60 1.39 -1.73
N SER A 112 13.76 0.85 -0.51
CA SER A 112 14.40 1.55 0.60
C SER A 112 15.85 1.88 0.30
N GLY A 113 16.61 0.95 -0.28
CA GLY A 113 17.99 1.21 -0.72
C GLY A 113 18.08 2.32 -1.77
N PHE A 114 17.19 2.28 -2.77
CA PHE A 114 17.11 3.32 -3.80
C PHE A 114 16.73 4.68 -3.22
N SER A 115 15.72 4.73 -2.35
CA SER A 115 15.25 5.96 -1.70
C SER A 115 16.31 6.56 -0.77
N LEU A 116 17.13 5.74 -0.12
CA LEU A 116 18.22 6.20 0.73
C LEU A 116 19.40 6.74 -0.09
N ALA A 117 19.70 6.11 -1.24
CA ALA A 117 20.76 6.57 -2.13
C ALA A 117 20.42 7.87 -2.87
N ARG A 118 19.12 8.17 -3.04
CA ARG A 118 18.61 9.39 -3.70
C ARG A 118 17.47 10.00 -2.89
N PRO A 119 17.77 10.67 -1.76
CA PRO A 119 16.75 11.38 -1.00
C PRO A 119 16.13 12.46 -1.88
N GLN A 120 14.79 12.44 -2.01
CA GLN A 120 14.00 13.41 -2.77
C GLN A 120 13.51 14.54 -1.86
#